data_AF-A0A3R6CWQ4-F1
#
_entry.id   AF-A0A3R6CWQ4-F1
#
_cell.length_a   1.000
_cell.length_b   1.000
_cell.length_c   1.000
_cell.angle_alpha   90.00
_cell.angle_beta   90.00
_cell.angle_gamma   90.00
#
_symmetry.space_group_name_H-M   'P 1'
#
loop_
_entity.id
_entity.type
_entity.pdbx_description
1 polymer ?
#
loop_
_entity_poly.entity_id
_entity_poly.type
_entity_poly.pdbx_seq_one_letter_code
_entity_poly.pdbx_strand_id
1 'polypeptide(L)'
;MIPVYLNELIDVLIAKTNSNSCYWNRTSSQGQYKLMLKGGMVVLSYREGLLGKDSLKFDIYDETGKIVDTFIVNDNDKTDYNHILHLYNSIKNQKDQITRNKICNFIEEINTSTHVGIEDTVSLQ
;
A
#
# COMPACT_ATOMS: atom_id res chain seq x y z
N MET A 1 -18.46 -9.10 0.91
CA MET A 1 -18.69 -9.34 -0.52
C MET A 1 -18.25 -8.14 -1.34
N ILE A 2 -17.47 -8.40 -2.38
CA ILE A 2 -17.02 -7.44 -3.39
C ILE A 2 -18.21 -7.14 -4.32
N PRO A 3 -18.58 -5.87 -4.54
CA PRO A 3 -19.55 -5.52 -5.56
C PRO A 3 -19.10 -6.02 -6.94
N VAL A 4 -19.99 -6.72 -7.67
CA VAL A 4 -19.64 -7.41 -8.93
C VAL A 4 -18.98 -6.48 -9.95
N TYR A 5 -19.42 -5.23 -10.04
CA TYR A 5 -18.88 -4.23 -10.96
C TYR A 5 -17.46 -3.74 -10.60
N LEU A 6 -16.94 -4.10 -9.42
CA LEU A 6 -15.57 -3.78 -8.99
C LEU A 6 -14.58 -4.92 -9.23
N ASN A 7 -15.04 -6.13 -9.60
CA ASN A 7 -14.16 -7.28 -9.80
C ASN A 7 -13.07 -7.00 -10.85
N GLU A 8 -13.45 -6.43 -12.00
CA GLU A 8 -12.48 -6.10 -13.07
C GLU A 8 -11.42 -5.09 -12.59
N LEU A 9 -11.82 -4.07 -11.81
CA LEU A 9 -10.89 -3.12 -11.23
C LEU A 9 -9.89 -3.82 -10.30
N ILE A 10 -10.37 -4.72 -9.44
CA ILE A 10 -9.53 -5.45 -8.48
C ILE A 10 -8.55 -6.37 -9.21
N ASP A 11 -8.99 -7.10 -10.23
CA ASP A 11 -8.15 -7.98 -11.04
C ASP A 11 -7.03 -7.20 -11.73
N VAL A 12 -7.36 -6.04 -12.32
CA VAL A 12 -6.36 -5.15 -12.94
C VAL A 12 -5.38 -4.64 -11.90
N LEU A 13 -5.84 -4.23 -10.72
CA LEU A 13 -4.96 -3.77 -9.64
C LEU A 13 -4.02 -4.87 -9.16
N ILE A 14 -4.49 -6.11 -9.03
CA ILE A 14 -3.67 -7.27 -8.67
C ILE A 14 -2.61 -7.51 -9.74
N ALA A 15 -2.99 -7.58 -11.01
CA ALA A 15 -2.07 -7.82 -12.12
C ALA A 15 -0.99 -6.72 -12.21
N LYS A 16 -1.40 -5.45 -12.12
CA LYS A 16 -0.47 -4.30 -12.15
C LYS A 16 0.42 -4.22 -10.92
N THR A 17 -0.10 -4.57 -9.74
CA THR A 17 0.69 -4.66 -8.52
C THR A 17 1.72 -5.77 -8.69
N ASN A 18 1.32 -7.00 -9.00
CA ASN A 18 2.24 -8.14 -9.11
C ASN A 18 3.33 -7.96 -10.18
N SER A 19 3.07 -7.19 -11.23
CA SER A 19 4.05 -6.82 -12.27
C SER A 19 4.93 -5.61 -11.91
N ASN A 20 4.90 -5.13 -10.65
CA ASN A 20 5.59 -3.94 -10.17
C ASN A 20 5.30 -2.67 -10.99
N SER A 21 4.16 -2.63 -11.69
CA SER A 21 3.73 -1.53 -12.55
C SER A 21 2.71 -0.61 -11.85
N CYS A 22 2.49 -0.82 -10.56
CA CYS A 22 1.56 -0.05 -9.73
C CYS A 22 2.26 0.45 -8.47
N TYR A 23 2.31 1.77 -8.28
CA TYR A 23 3.01 2.40 -7.16
C TYR A 23 2.02 2.86 -6.09
N TRP A 24 1.78 1.98 -5.12
CA TRP A 24 1.03 2.32 -3.91
C TRP A 24 1.86 3.21 -2.98
N ASN A 25 1.23 3.99 -2.12
CA ASN A 25 1.88 4.81 -1.10
C ASN A 25 1.44 4.35 0.29
N ARG A 26 2.37 4.27 1.24
CA ARG A 26 2.01 4.15 2.66
C ARG A 26 1.28 5.42 3.09
N THR A 27 0.25 5.28 3.91
CA THR A 27 -0.35 6.43 4.59
C THR A 27 0.22 6.55 6.00
N SER A 28 -0.24 7.55 6.76
CA SER A 28 0.08 7.66 8.18
C SER A 28 -0.53 6.54 9.03
N SER A 29 -1.53 5.82 8.50
CA SER A 29 -2.16 4.69 9.17
C SER A 29 -1.44 3.39 8.84
N GLN A 30 -1.06 2.64 9.88
CA GLN A 30 -0.48 1.31 9.72
C GLN A 30 -1.46 0.39 8.99
N GLY A 31 -0.94 -0.45 8.09
CA GLY A 31 -1.77 -1.37 7.30
C GLY A 31 -2.63 -0.70 6.23
N GLN A 32 -2.40 0.59 5.94
CA GLN A 32 -3.13 1.31 4.91
C GLN A 32 -2.21 1.75 3.76
N TYR A 33 -2.68 1.51 2.54
CA TYR A 33 -2.03 1.89 1.31
C TYR A 33 -2.98 2.66 0.40
N LYS A 34 -2.46 3.68 -0.29
CA LYS A 34 -3.23 4.47 -1.28
C LYS A 34 -2.59 4.43 -2.65
N LEU A 35 -3.40 4.34 -3.69
CA LEU A 35 -2.99 4.48 -5.08
C LEU A 35 -3.61 5.75 -5.66
N MET A 36 -2.78 6.65 -6.14
CA MET A 36 -3.22 7.85 -6.84
C MET A 36 -3.46 7.53 -8.31
N LEU A 37 -4.61 7.91 -8.84
CA LEU A 37 -4.99 7.77 -10.23
C LEU A 37 -5.35 9.14 -10.80
N LYS A 38 -5.42 9.26 -12.13
CA LYS A 38 -5.79 10.53 -12.78
C LYS A 38 -7.19 11.01 -12.36
N GLY A 39 -8.12 10.08 -12.17
CA GLY A 39 -9.52 10.38 -11.81
C GLY A 39 -9.86 10.21 -10.33
N GLY A 40 -8.86 10.18 -9.44
CA GLY A 40 -9.11 10.01 -8.01
C GLY A 40 -8.08 9.12 -7.32
N MET A 41 -8.52 8.36 -6.32
CA MET A 41 -7.63 7.45 -5.61
C MET A 41 -8.37 6.23 -5.07
N VAL A 42 -7.60 5.16 -4.88
CA VAL A 42 -8.07 3.94 -4.21
C VAL A 42 -7.28 3.78 -2.92
N VAL A 43 -7.96 3.43 -1.83
CA VAL A 43 -7.33 3.16 -0.53
C VAL A 43 -7.69 1.77 -0.08
N LEU A 44 -6.67 0.97 0.25
CA LEU A 44 -6.81 -0.35 0.83
C LEU A 44 -6.30 -0.32 2.28
N SER A 45 -7.16 -0.70 3.21
CA SER A 45 -6.84 -0.72 4.64
C SER A 45 -7.03 -2.13 5.19
N TYR A 46 -6.01 -2.66 5.85
CA TYR A 46 -6.11 -3.84 6.69
C TYR A 46 -6.37 -3.44 8.13
N ARG A 47 -7.34 -4.08 8.77
CA ARG A 47 -7.66 -3.89 10.19
C ARG A 47 -7.62 -5.24 10.87
N GLU A 48 -6.68 -5.38 11.80
CA GLU A 48 -6.66 -6.50 12.73
C GLU A 48 -7.86 -6.40 13.65
N GLY A 49 -8.67 -7.46 13.67
CA GLY A 49 -9.84 -7.53 14.52
C GLY A 49 -9.49 -8.04 15.91
N LEU A 50 -10.23 -7.59 16.92
CA LEU A 50 -10.26 -8.30 18.19
C LEU A 50 -10.79 -9.73 17.96
N LEU A 51 -10.11 -10.73 18.54
CA LEU A 51 -10.45 -12.15 18.42
C LEU A 51 -10.28 -12.72 16.99
N GLY A 52 -9.33 -12.20 16.20
CA GLY A 52 -8.97 -12.75 14.89
C GLY A 52 -9.95 -12.43 13.76
N LYS A 53 -10.86 -11.48 13.98
CA LYS A 53 -11.83 -11.02 12.97
C LYS A 53 -11.22 -9.96 12.06
N ASP A 54 -10.19 -10.33 11.34
CA ASP A 54 -9.48 -9.44 10.44
C ASP A 54 -10.39 -8.99 9.30
N SER A 55 -10.20 -7.75 8.86
CA SER A 55 -11.00 -7.19 7.78
C SER A 55 -10.14 -6.31 6.87
N LEU A 56 -10.53 -6.31 5.60
CA LEU A 56 -9.96 -5.44 4.59
C LEU A 56 -11.05 -4.49 4.11
N LYS A 57 -10.75 -3.20 4.13
CA LYS A 57 -11.61 -2.14 3.63
C LYS A 57 -11.00 -1.55 2.37
N PHE A 58 -11.81 -1.43 1.33
CA PHE A 58 -11.45 -0.83 0.06
C PHE A 58 -12.33 0.39 -0.18
N ASP A 59 -11.70 1.56 -0.24
CA ASP A 59 -12.36 2.85 -0.48
C ASP A 59 -11.95 3.38 -1.85
N ILE A 60 -12.92 3.85 -2.63
CA ILE A 60 -12.72 4.51 -3.91
C ILE A 60 -13.13 5.97 -3.75
N TYR A 61 -12.24 6.88 -4.13
CA TYR A 61 -12.45 8.31 -4.07
C TYR A 61 -12.38 8.93 -5.47
N ASP A 62 -13.18 9.96 -5.71
CA ASP A 62 -13.09 10.81 -6.89
C ASP A 62 -11.91 11.79 -6.79
N GLU A 63 -11.69 12.59 -7.83
CA GLU A 63 -10.64 13.60 -7.90
C GLU A 63 -10.78 14.73 -6.86
N THR A 64 -11.97 14.91 -6.28
CA THR A 64 -12.24 15.89 -5.23
C THR A 64 -12.00 15.32 -3.82
N GLY A 65 -11.69 14.02 -3.72
CA GLY A 65 -11.50 13.31 -2.45
C GLY A 65 -12.80 12.87 -1.79
N LYS A 66 -13.94 12.87 -2.50
CA LYS A 66 -15.18 12.29 -1.99
C LYS A 66 -15.22 10.80 -2.25
N ILE A 67 -15.79 10.04 -1.31
CA ILE A 67 -15.99 8.60 -1.47
C ILE A 67 -17.03 8.36 -2.57
N VAL A 68 -16.62 7.64 -3.60
CA VAL A 68 -17.48 7.12 -4.67
C VAL A 68 -18.11 5.81 -4.21
N ASP A 69 -17.30 4.91 -3.66
CA ASP A 69 -17.78 3.62 -3.14
C ASP A 69 -16.84 3.06 -2.06
N THR A 70 -17.38 2.17 -1.23
CA THR A 70 -16.66 1.45 -0.18
C THR A 70 -17.19 0.04 -0.04
N PHE A 71 -16.31 -0.92 0.14
CA PHE A 71 -16.69 -2.26 0.61
C PHE A 71 -15.72 -2.79 1.66
N ILE A 72 -16.22 -3.75 2.45
CA ILE A 72 -15.45 -4.43 3.49
C ILE A 72 -15.60 -5.93 3.27
N VAL A 73 -14.48 -6.63 3.29
CA VAL A 73 -14.42 -8.10 3.32
C VAL A 73 -13.82 -8.55 4.64
N ASN A 74 -14.33 -9.65 5.17
CA ASN A 74 -13.87 -10.28 6.40
C ASN A 74 -13.70 -11.79 6.16
N ASP A 75 -13.00 -12.46 7.07
CA ASP A 75 -12.63 -13.88 6.91
C ASP A 75 -13.83 -14.85 6.76
N ASN A 76 -15.04 -14.43 7.14
CA ASN A 76 -16.27 -15.21 6.94
C ASN A 76 -16.62 -15.35 5.44
N ASP A 77 -16.22 -14.37 4.62
CA ASP A 77 -16.37 -14.37 3.16
C ASP A 77 -15.03 -14.74 2.51
N LYS A 78 -14.63 -16.00 2.67
CA LYS A 78 -13.27 -16.47 2.38
C LYS A 78 -12.79 -16.15 0.96
N THR A 79 -13.65 -16.28 -0.05
CA THR A 79 -13.26 -16.06 -1.45
C THR A 79 -12.86 -14.61 -1.66
N ASP A 80 -13.76 -13.68 -1.34
CA ASP A 80 -13.54 -12.25 -1.52
C ASP A 80 -12.46 -11.72 -0.58
N TYR A 81 -12.43 -12.21 0.66
CA TYR A 81 -11.38 -11.89 1.62
C TYR A 81 -10.00 -12.30 1.10
N ASN A 82 -9.82 -13.55 0.66
CA ASN A 82 -8.55 -14.02 0.14
C ASN A 82 -8.13 -13.24 -1.12
N HIS A 83 -9.10 -12.83 -1.94
CA HIS A 83 -8.81 -12.07 -3.15
C HIS A 83 -8.23 -10.69 -2.83
N ILE A 84 -8.84 -9.96 -1.91
CA ILE A 84 -8.33 -8.64 -1.46
C ILE A 84 -7.08 -8.79 -0.60
N LEU A 85 -6.98 -9.86 0.20
CA LEU A 85 -5.81 -10.15 1.02
C LEU A 85 -4.57 -10.39 0.14
N HIS A 86 -4.74 -11.07 -1.00
CA HIS A 86 -3.69 -11.23 -1.99
C HIS A 86 -3.18 -9.88 -2.50
N LEU A 87 -4.08 -8.98 -2.90
CA LEU A 87 -3.71 -7.62 -3.29
C LEU A 87 -2.94 -6.90 -2.16
N TYR A 88 -3.48 -6.92 -0.94
CA TYR A 88 -2.84 -6.30 0.22
C TYR A 88 -1.42 -6.83 0.47
N ASN A 89 -1.25 -8.15 0.45
CA ASN A 89 0.04 -8.79 0.70
C ASN A 89 1.06 -8.47 -0.39
N SER A 90 0.64 -8.45 -1.67
CA SER A 90 1.50 -8.02 -2.77
C SER A 90 2.01 -6.59 -2.58
N ILE A 91 1.12 -5.66 -2.21
CA ILE A 91 1.49 -4.26 -1.93
C ILE A 91 2.47 -4.20 -0.75
N LYS A 92 2.12 -4.86 0.37
CA LYS A 92 2.94 -4.86 1.58
C LYS A 92 4.34 -5.39 1.31
N ASN A 93 4.45 -6.53 0.62
CA ASN A 93 5.74 -7.16 0.31
C ASN A 93 6.63 -6.25 -0.54
N GLN A 94 6.08 -5.59 -1.57
CA GLN A 94 6.82 -4.61 -2.35
C GLN A 94 7.34 -3.45 -1.50
N LYS A 95 6.50 -2.92 -0.61
CA LYS A 95 6.89 -1.81 0.26
C LYS A 95 7.91 -2.21 1.29
N ASP A 96 7.77 -3.37 1.90
CA ASP A 96 8.74 -3.89 2.85
C ASP A 96 10.09 -4.15 2.17
N GLN A 97 10.08 -4.63 0.92
CA GLN A 97 11.32 -4.82 0.15
C GLN A 97 12.00 -3.48 -0.19
N ILE A 98 11.25 -2.48 -0.66
CA ILE A 98 11.80 -1.13 -0.92
C ILE A 98 12.37 -0.52 0.36
N THR A 99 11.63 -0.57 1.47
CA THR A 99 12.08 -0.08 2.77
C THR A 99 13.33 -0.81 3.24
N ARG A 100 13.36 -2.14 3.14
CA ARG A 100 14.54 -2.95 3.51
C ARG A 100 15.76 -2.53 2.71
N ASN A 101 15.64 -2.40 1.39
CA ASN A 101 16.75 -1.98 0.54
C ASN A 101 17.27 -0.59 0.96
N LYS A 102 16.36 0.36 1.24
CA LYS A 102 16.76 1.70 1.68
C LYS A 102 17.47 1.67 3.05
N ILE A 103 17.01 0.84 3.98
CA ILE A 103 17.67 0.63 5.28
C ILE A 103 19.06 0.02 5.09
N CYS A 104 19.21 -0.98 4.22
CA CYS A 104 20.51 -1.57 3.91
C CYS A 104 21.49 -0.51 3.37
N ASN A 105 21.04 0.35 2.45
CA ASN A 105 21.86 1.44 1.93
C ASN A 105 22.28 2.43 3.02
N PHE A 106 21.38 2.77 3.96
CA PHE A 106 21.74 3.62 5.09
C PHE A 106 22.77 2.96 6.02
N ILE A 107 22.63 1.66 6.28
CA ILE A 107 23.61 0.91 7.09
C ILE A 107 24.98 0.91 6.40
N GLU A 108 25.02 0.71 5.09
CA GLU A 108 26.25 0.77 4.29
C GLU A 108 26.89 2.17 4.34
N GLU A 109 26.10 3.23 4.15
CA GLU A 109 26.54 4.62 4.25
C GLU A 109 27.16 4.91 5.63
N ILE A 110 26.49 4.48 6.71
CA ILE A 110 26.96 4.65 8.09
C ILE A 110 28.28 3.91 8.32
N ASN A 111 28.42 2.68 7.83
CA ASN A 111 29.60 1.85 8.07
C ASN A 111 30.80 2.25 7.21
N THR A 112 30.58 2.85 6.04
CA THR A 112 31.64 3.23 5.10
C THR A 112 32.09 4.68 5.27
N SER A 113 31.27 5.55 5.86
CA SER A 113 31.65 6.92 6.13
C SER A 113 32.60 7.03 7.33
N THR A 114 33.59 7.91 7.22
CA THR A 114 34.45 8.30 8.35
C THR A 114 33.72 9.20 9.35
N HIS A 115 32.65 9.87 8.92
CA HIS A 115 31.84 10.80 9.71
C HIS A 115 30.36 10.67 9.31
N VAL A 116 29.47 10.44 10.28
CA VAL A 116 28.04 10.23 10.04
C VAL A 116 27.25 11.47 10.48
N GLY A 117 26.25 11.86 9.70
CA GLY A 117 25.34 12.97 10.05
C GLY A 117 25.92 14.36 9.79
N ILE A 118 26.81 14.50 8.81
CA ILE A 118 27.25 15.82 8.33
C ILE A 118 26.13 16.41 7.48
N GLU A 119 25.61 17.58 7.85
CA GLU A 119 24.84 18.39 6.93
C GLU A 119 25.77 18.86 5.80
N ASP A 120 25.44 18.51 4.55
CA ASP A 120 26.07 19.10 3.39
C ASP A 120 25.91 20.62 3.50
N THR A 121 26.98 21.29 3.94
CA THR A 121 27.12 22.72 3.77
C THR A 121 27.36 22.90 2.28
N VAL A 122 26.25 23.08 1.54
CA VAL A 122 26.29 23.57 0.17
C VAL A 122 27.15 24.81 0.20
N SER A 123 28.39 24.67 -0.26
CA SER A 123 29.31 25.78 -0.44
C SER A 123 28.72 26.58 -1.59
N LEU A 124 27.96 27.62 -1.26
CA LEU A 124 27.58 28.67 -2.20
C LEU A 124 28.90 29.31 -2.68
N GLN A 125 29.39 28.85 -3.83
CA GLN A 125 30.33 29.60 -4.67
C GLN A 125 29.54 30.32 -5.76
#